data_AF-A0A835H164-F1
#
_entry.id   AF-A0A835H164-F1
#
_cell.length_a   1.000
_cell.length_b   1.000
_cell.length_c   1.000
_cell.angle_alpha   90.00
_cell.angle_beta   90.00
_cell.angle_gamma   90.00
#
_symmetry.space_group_name_H-M   'P 1'
#
loop_
_entity.id
_entity.type
_entity.pdbx_description
1 polymer ?
#
loop_
_entity_poly.entity_id
_entity_poly.type
_entity_poly.pdbx_seq_one_letter_code
_entity_poly.pdbx_strand_id
1 'polypeptide(L)'
;MAFRSFVEGDPDSEFIKNGMLSNIKSSGIVLNTFSELESVYLDHLKKDLKHERVFAVGPLLQPSDEHKERGGSNSLEVNHLLSWLDTCPDRSVVYVCFGSEAVLNNKQMEELALGLEKSGIKFIWIAKEPTLGHVAGEYGAVPTDFEDRVAGRGFVIKGWVPQIVILNHRAVGSFLTHCGGNCWSTNASVAIWSRSSH
;
A
#
# COMPACT_ATOMS: atom_id res chain seq x y z
N MET A 1 9.62 17.03 -7.90
CA MET A 1 8.19 17.38 -7.76
C MET A 1 7.78 17.54 -6.28
N ALA A 2 8.59 18.22 -5.45
CA ALA A 2 8.33 18.39 -4.00
C ALA A 2 8.18 19.86 -3.54
N PHE A 3 8.38 20.83 -4.45
CA PHE A 3 8.36 22.25 -4.09
C PHE A 3 6.98 22.91 -4.25
N ARG A 4 5.95 22.19 -4.71
CA ARG A 4 4.61 22.81 -4.89
C ARG A 4 3.87 23.05 -3.56
N SER A 5 4.28 22.40 -2.48
CA SER A 5 3.67 22.50 -1.15
C SER A 5 4.68 22.87 -0.06
N PHE A 6 5.86 23.36 -0.43
CA PHE A 6 6.86 23.80 0.55
C PHE A 6 6.34 25.03 1.30
N VAL A 7 6.25 24.92 2.62
CA VAL A 7 5.92 26.05 3.49
C VAL A 7 7.20 26.46 4.23
N GLU A 8 7.65 27.69 4.00
CA GLU A 8 8.86 28.20 4.65
C GLU A 8 8.65 28.29 6.17
N GLY A 9 9.59 27.74 6.94
CA GLY A 9 9.52 27.70 8.41
C GLY A 9 8.69 26.55 8.99
N ASP A 10 8.00 25.75 8.16
CA ASP A 10 7.36 24.51 8.61
C ASP A 10 8.43 23.42 8.83
N PRO A 11 8.49 22.79 10.03
CA PRO A 11 9.52 21.80 10.36
C PRO A 11 9.57 20.61 9.39
N ASP A 12 8.42 20.11 8.94
CA ASP A 12 8.34 18.96 8.04
C ASP A 12 8.81 19.32 6.63
N SER A 13 8.39 20.48 6.13
CA SER A 13 8.83 21.03 4.83
C SER A 13 10.33 21.27 4.79
N GLU A 14 10.91 21.85 5.85
CA GLU A 14 12.36 22.05 5.96
C GLU A 14 13.12 20.73 6.11
N PHE A 15 12.58 19.76 6.86
CA PHE A 15 13.17 18.43 6.96
C PHE A 15 13.23 17.73 5.60
N ILE A 16 12.14 17.73 4.84
CA ILE A 16 12.07 17.14 3.49
C ILE A 16 13.06 17.82 2.55
N LYS A 17 13.09 19.17 2.54
CA LYS A 17 14.02 19.95 1.73
C LYS A 17 15.47 19.63 2.06
N ASN A 18 15.83 19.61 3.34
CA ASN A 18 17.20 19.30 3.77
C ASN A 18 17.60 17.85 3.47
N GLY A 19 16.65 16.90 3.59
CA GLY A 19 16.84 15.52 3.17
C GLY A 19 17.12 15.41 1.67
N MET A 20 16.34 16.09 0.82
CA MET A 20 16.57 16.11 -0.63
C MET A 20 17.92 16.74 -1.00
N LEU A 21 18.28 17.86 -0.38
CA LEU A 21 19.57 18.51 -0.60
C LEU A 21 20.75 17.62 -0.18
N SER A 22 20.58 16.83 0.89
CA SER A 22 21.59 15.88 1.35
C SER A 22 21.71 14.68 0.40
N ASN A 23 20.59 14.19 -0.14
CA ASN A 23 20.59 13.12 -1.15
C ASN A 23 21.31 13.54 -2.43
N ILE A 24 21.17 14.81 -2.85
CA ILE A 24 21.89 15.37 -4.00
C ILE A 24 23.41 15.41 -3.76
N LYS A 25 23.85 15.60 -2.51
CA LYS A 25 25.27 15.61 -2.13
C LYS A 25 25.86 14.22 -1.89
N SER A 26 25.04 13.16 -1.99
CA SER A 26 25.49 11.80 -1.75
C SER A 26 26.46 11.30 -2.83
N SER A 27 27.20 10.24 -2.52
CA SER A 27 28.09 9.59 -3.50
C SER A 27 27.34 8.75 -4.54
N GLY A 28 26.03 8.55 -4.37
CA GLY A 28 25.20 7.80 -5.31
C GLY A 28 23.81 7.56 -4.75
N ILE A 29 22.85 7.38 -5.63
CA ILE A 29 21.44 7.15 -5.30
C ILE A 29 21.07 5.75 -5.73
N VAL A 30 20.53 4.96 -4.80
CA VAL A 30 20.00 3.63 -5.07
C VAL A 30 18.49 3.71 -4.97
N LEU A 31 17.80 3.36 -6.06
CA LEU A 31 16.35 3.37 -6.17
C LEU A 31 15.87 1.94 -6.32
N ASN A 32 14.94 1.53 -5.47
CA ASN A 32 14.15 0.34 -5.72
C ASN A 32 13.19 0.69 -6.87
N THR A 33 13.63 0.43 -8.11
CA THR A 33 12.89 0.61 -9.37
C THR A 33 13.66 -0.12 -10.47
N PHE A 34 13.11 -0.25 -11.67
CA PHE A 34 13.79 -0.84 -12.82
C PHE A 34 13.62 0.04 -14.07
N SER A 35 14.57 -0.05 -15.00
CA SER A 35 14.69 0.89 -16.12
C SER A 35 13.48 0.87 -17.05
N GLU A 36 12.87 -0.28 -17.25
CA GLU A 36 11.69 -0.45 -18.10
C GLU A 36 10.46 0.28 -17.54
N LEU A 37 10.43 0.54 -16.22
CA LEU A 37 9.36 1.30 -15.57
C LEU A 37 9.61 2.81 -15.60
N GLU A 38 10.83 3.25 -15.26
CA GLU A 38 11.11 4.66 -14.96
C GLU A 38 12.33 5.25 -15.68
N SER A 39 12.82 4.65 -16.77
CA SER A 39 14.00 5.10 -17.54
C SER A 39 14.05 6.61 -17.78
N VAL A 40 12.95 7.23 -18.22
CA VAL A 40 12.87 8.68 -18.47
C VAL A 40 13.19 9.50 -17.22
N TYR A 41 12.72 9.06 -16.05
CA TYR A 41 12.96 9.75 -14.78
C TYR A 41 14.36 9.49 -14.25
N LEU A 42 14.88 8.27 -14.42
CA LEU A 42 16.25 7.92 -14.08
C LEU A 42 17.26 8.75 -14.89
N ASP A 43 17.03 8.90 -16.18
CA ASP A 43 17.87 9.72 -17.07
C ASP A 43 17.78 11.21 -16.72
N HIS A 44 16.60 11.68 -16.35
CA HIS A 44 16.43 13.06 -15.88
C HIS A 44 17.21 13.31 -14.58
N LEU A 45 17.13 12.40 -13.61
CA LEU A 45 17.88 12.47 -12.35
C LEU A 45 19.39 12.49 -12.59
N LYS A 46 19.91 11.62 -13.47
CA LYS A 46 21.34 11.61 -13.81
C LYS A 46 21.81 12.94 -14.40
N LYS A 47 20.99 13.55 -15.27
CA LYS A 47 21.28 14.87 -15.87
C LYS A 47 21.28 15.97 -14.81
N ASP A 48 20.27 16.02 -13.95
CA ASP A 48 20.13 17.05 -12.92
C ASP A 48 21.24 16.96 -11.86
N LEU A 49 21.60 15.74 -11.45
CA LEU A 49 22.66 15.46 -10.48
C LEU A 49 24.07 15.56 -11.08
N LYS A 50 24.17 15.67 -12.41
CA LYS A 50 25.43 15.72 -13.16
C LYS A 50 26.36 14.54 -12.89
N HIS A 51 25.82 13.36 -12.55
CA HIS A 51 26.60 12.13 -12.40
C HIS A 51 25.79 10.85 -12.66
N GLU A 52 26.46 9.82 -13.17
CA GLU A 52 25.86 8.53 -13.56
C GLU A 52 25.52 7.59 -12.39
N ARG A 53 25.84 7.97 -11.15
CA ARG A 53 25.69 7.14 -9.93
C ARG A 53 24.24 7.08 -9.43
N VAL A 54 23.30 6.78 -10.32
CA VAL A 54 21.89 6.50 -10.03
C VAL A 54 21.62 5.06 -10.44
N PHE A 55 21.35 4.21 -9.46
CA PHE A 55 21.22 2.76 -9.64
C PHE A 55 19.78 2.33 -9.39
N ALA A 56 19.14 1.80 -10.42
CA ALA A 56 17.84 1.12 -10.32
C ALA A 56 18.09 -0.36 -10.00
N VAL A 57 17.75 -0.80 -8.79
CA VAL A 57 18.06 -2.15 -8.27
C VAL A 57 16.80 -2.99 -7.99
N GLY A 58 15.64 -2.50 -8.41
CA GLY A 58 14.35 -3.11 -8.13
C GLY A 58 13.90 -4.15 -9.16
N PRO A 59 12.78 -4.83 -8.89
CA PRO A 59 12.05 -4.78 -7.63
C PRO A 59 12.75 -5.61 -6.54
N LEU A 60 13.21 -4.94 -5.48
CA LEU A 60 13.68 -5.60 -4.26
C LEU A 60 12.45 -6.06 -3.49
N LEU A 61 12.20 -7.37 -3.55
CA LEU A 61 11.22 -8.07 -2.76
C LEU A 61 11.81 -8.42 -1.39
N GLN A 62 11.02 -8.33 -0.33
CA GLN A 62 11.45 -8.87 0.96
C GLN A 62 11.50 -10.41 0.88
N PRO A 63 12.56 -11.06 1.39
CA PRO A 63 12.63 -12.52 1.42
C PRO A 63 11.42 -13.13 2.14
N SER A 64 10.83 -14.16 1.55
CA SER A 64 9.61 -14.83 2.05
C SER A 64 9.73 -15.39 3.46
N ASP A 65 10.94 -15.66 3.93
CA ASP A 65 11.19 -16.47 5.12
C ASP A 65 11.14 -15.67 6.43
N GLU A 66 11.34 -14.35 6.39
CA GLU A 66 11.28 -13.48 7.58
C GLU A 66 9.85 -13.10 8.00
N HIS A 67 8.86 -13.40 7.17
CA HIS A 67 7.45 -13.05 7.42
C HIS A 67 6.72 -14.06 8.30
N LYS A 68 7.32 -15.22 8.63
CA LYS A 68 6.70 -16.19 9.54
C LYS A 68 6.73 -15.78 11.01
N GLU A 69 7.64 -14.87 11.40
CA GLU A 69 7.87 -14.54 12.82
C GLU A 69 7.53 -13.08 13.19
N ARG A 70 7.25 -12.20 12.20
CA ARG A 70 7.10 -10.75 12.43
C ARG A 70 5.74 -10.30 12.95
N GLY A 71 4.81 -11.22 13.16
CA GLY A 71 3.53 -10.94 13.78
C GLY A 71 3.08 -12.16 14.55
N GLY A 72 2.81 -12.00 15.84
CA GLY A 72 2.05 -12.95 16.64
C GLY A 72 0.58 -13.02 16.19
N SER A 73 0.36 -13.22 14.89
CA SER A 73 -0.95 -13.49 14.33
C SER A 73 -1.26 -14.94 14.64
N ASN A 74 -2.42 -15.20 15.26
CA ASN A 74 -2.96 -16.54 15.41
C ASN A 74 -2.94 -17.19 14.02
N SER A 75 -2.07 -18.17 13.79
CA SER A 75 -1.97 -18.93 12.54
C SER A 75 -3.32 -19.44 12.04
N LEU A 76 -4.26 -19.62 12.97
CA LEU A 76 -5.66 -19.95 12.74
C LEU A 76 -6.42 -18.91 11.88
N GLU A 77 -6.24 -17.61 12.11
CA GLU A 77 -6.92 -16.54 11.35
C GLU A 77 -6.43 -16.49 9.89
N VAL A 78 -5.11 -16.64 9.70
CA VAL A 78 -4.52 -16.69 8.36
C VAL A 78 -4.98 -17.95 7.61
N ASN A 79 -5.00 -19.11 8.27
CA ASN A 79 -5.47 -20.35 7.64
C ASN A 79 -6.96 -20.28 7.27
N HIS A 80 -7.78 -19.65 8.11
CA HIS A 80 -9.20 -19.44 7.83
C HIS A 80 -9.40 -18.50 6.62
N LEU A 81 -8.63 -17.40 6.55
CA LEU A 81 -8.64 -16.49 5.40
C LEU A 81 -8.24 -17.19 4.10
N LEU A 82 -7.16 -17.98 4.11
CA LEU A 82 -6.70 -18.73 2.94
C LEU A 82 -7.74 -19.77 2.51
N SER A 83 -8.33 -20.49 3.46
CA SER A 83 -9.41 -21.45 3.17
C SER A 83 -10.62 -20.77 2.54
N TRP A 84 -10.98 -19.55 2.97
CA TRP A 84 -12.04 -18.78 2.33
C TRP A 84 -11.67 -18.34 0.92
N LEU A 85 -10.43 -17.88 0.72
CA LEU A 85 -9.92 -17.53 -0.61
C LEU A 85 -9.94 -18.72 -1.57
N ASP A 86 -9.68 -19.93 -1.10
CA ASP A 86 -9.78 -21.17 -1.89
C ASP A 86 -11.20 -21.44 -2.41
N THR A 87 -12.24 -20.96 -1.70
CA THR A 87 -13.64 -21.08 -2.17
C THR A 87 -14.02 -20.04 -3.23
N CYS A 88 -13.16 -19.04 -3.49
CA CYS A 88 -13.46 -17.94 -4.37
C CYS A 88 -13.07 -18.26 -5.84
N PRO A 89 -13.84 -17.75 -6.83
CA PRO A 89 -13.42 -17.77 -8.22
C PRO A 89 -12.12 -17.00 -8.44
N ASP A 90 -11.40 -17.35 -9.51
CA ASP A 90 -10.18 -16.64 -9.91
C ASP A 90 -10.44 -15.16 -10.14
N ARG A 91 -9.50 -14.32 -9.67
CA ARG A 91 -9.52 -12.86 -9.84
C ARG A 91 -10.82 -12.16 -9.39
N SER A 92 -11.55 -12.75 -8.44
CA SER A 92 -12.85 -12.25 -7.96
C SER A 92 -12.78 -11.44 -6.66
N VAL A 93 -11.63 -11.44 -5.98
CA VAL A 93 -11.43 -10.80 -4.68
C VAL A 93 -10.59 -9.54 -4.83
N VAL A 94 -11.04 -8.45 -4.19
CA VAL A 94 -10.27 -7.21 -4.08
C VAL A 94 -9.53 -7.17 -2.76
N TYR A 95 -8.21 -7.03 -2.81
CA TYR A 95 -7.39 -6.76 -1.63
C TYR A 95 -7.31 -5.24 -1.42
N VAL A 96 -7.54 -4.77 -0.20
CA VAL A 96 -7.56 -3.36 0.17
C VAL A 96 -6.57 -3.14 1.31
N CYS A 97 -5.50 -2.39 1.06
CA CYS A 97 -4.48 -2.09 2.06
C CYS A 97 -3.76 -0.77 1.72
N PHE A 98 -3.76 0.17 2.65
CA PHE A 98 -3.10 1.48 2.51
C PHE A 98 -1.65 1.51 3.03
N GLY A 99 -1.09 0.33 3.32
CA GLY A 99 0.30 0.15 3.75
C GLY A 99 0.61 0.77 5.11
N SER A 100 1.91 0.86 5.43
CA SER A 100 2.40 1.44 6.69
C SER A 100 2.35 2.96 6.72
N GLU A 101 2.18 3.64 5.59
CA GLU A 101 2.37 5.09 5.48
C GLU A 101 1.07 5.89 5.66
N ALA A 102 -0.10 5.30 5.41
CA ALA A 102 -1.37 6.02 5.49
C ALA A 102 -2.31 5.39 6.54
N VAL A 103 -2.91 6.24 7.38
CA VAL A 103 -4.04 5.90 8.25
C VAL A 103 -5.22 6.76 7.81
N LEU A 104 -6.34 6.14 7.47
CA LEU A 104 -7.54 6.85 7.05
C LEU A 104 -8.22 7.49 8.26
N ASN A 105 -8.74 8.70 8.08
CA ASN A 105 -9.65 9.28 9.07
C ASN A 105 -11.00 8.55 9.05
N ASN A 106 -11.80 8.71 10.11
CA ASN A 106 -13.04 7.96 10.27
C ASN A 106 -14.06 8.21 9.15
N LYS A 107 -14.10 9.43 8.60
CA LYS A 107 -14.97 9.74 7.46
C LYS A 107 -14.56 8.95 6.22
N GLN A 108 -13.26 8.85 5.95
CA GLN A 108 -12.75 8.03 4.85
C GLN A 108 -12.98 6.54 5.08
N MET A 109 -12.84 6.06 6.33
CA MET A 109 -13.15 4.68 6.70
C MET A 109 -14.63 4.34 6.45
N GLU A 110 -15.53 5.25 6.79
CA GLU A 110 -16.98 5.10 6.59
C GLU A 110 -17.34 5.05 5.10
N GLU A 111 -16.85 5.99 4.30
CA GLU A 111 -17.09 6.01 2.86
C GLU A 111 -16.53 4.77 2.17
N LEU A 112 -15.33 4.31 2.58
CA LEU A 112 -14.75 3.06 2.07
C LEU A 112 -15.63 1.85 2.42
N ALA A 113 -16.08 1.75 3.67
CA ALA A 113 -16.97 0.68 4.11
C ALA A 113 -18.28 0.68 3.31
N LEU A 114 -18.91 1.85 3.13
CA LEU A 114 -20.12 2.00 2.34
C LEU A 114 -19.90 1.61 0.87
N GLY A 115 -18.75 1.95 0.29
CA GLY A 115 -18.39 1.56 -1.07
C GLY A 115 -18.22 0.04 -1.23
N LEU A 116 -17.52 -0.60 -0.28
CA LEU A 116 -17.34 -2.05 -0.24
C LEU A 116 -18.66 -2.79 -0.04
N GLU A 117 -19.53 -2.26 0.82
CA GLU A 117 -20.86 -2.81 1.07
C GLU A 117 -21.73 -2.77 -0.19
N LYS A 118 -21.87 -1.58 -0.80
CA LYS A 118 -22.74 -1.34 -1.97
C LYS A 118 -22.25 -2.00 -3.25
N SER A 119 -20.93 -2.18 -3.41
CA SER A 119 -20.37 -2.80 -4.60
C SER A 119 -20.66 -4.30 -4.70
N GLY A 120 -21.01 -4.96 -3.59
CA GLY A 120 -21.36 -6.38 -3.57
C GLY A 120 -20.19 -7.33 -3.87
N ILE A 121 -18.98 -6.80 -4.06
CA ILE A 121 -17.77 -7.59 -4.36
C ILE A 121 -17.30 -8.39 -3.15
N LYS A 122 -16.48 -9.41 -3.43
CA LYS A 122 -15.69 -10.06 -2.38
C LYS A 122 -14.42 -9.26 -2.11
N PHE A 123 -14.07 -9.08 -0.85
CA PHE A 123 -12.91 -8.26 -0.49
C PHE A 123 -12.17 -8.74 0.75
N ILE A 124 -10.91 -8.32 0.85
CA ILE A 124 -10.11 -8.38 2.08
C ILE A 124 -9.65 -6.97 2.36
N TRP A 125 -9.98 -6.43 3.53
CA TRP A 125 -9.59 -5.09 3.96
C TRP A 125 -8.70 -5.15 5.19
N ILE A 126 -7.46 -4.71 5.03
CA ILE A 126 -6.52 -4.52 6.13
C ILE A 126 -6.76 -3.13 6.72
N ALA A 127 -7.51 -3.09 7.82
CA ALA A 127 -7.86 -1.87 8.53
C ALA A 127 -6.72 -1.54 9.51
N LYS A 128 -6.07 -0.40 9.26
CA LYS A 128 -4.93 0.03 10.07
C LYS A 128 -5.39 0.81 11.29
N GLU A 129 -4.80 0.47 12.43
CA GLU A 129 -5.03 1.19 13.68
C GLU A 129 -4.29 2.54 13.70
N PRO A 130 -4.85 3.55 14.41
CA PRO A 130 -4.20 4.84 14.57
C PRO A 130 -2.87 4.72 15.32
N THR A 131 -1.84 5.41 14.81
CA THR A 131 -0.50 5.48 15.43
C THR A 131 -0.30 6.76 16.25
N LEU A 132 0.76 6.80 17.06
CA LEU A 132 1.20 8.00 17.79
C LEU A 132 1.34 9.19 16.82
N GLY A 133 0.54 10.24 17.05
CA GLY A 133 0.43 11.40 16.16
C GLY A 133 -0.98 11.65 15.61
N HIS A 134 -1.85 10.64 15.61
CA HIS A 134 -3.26 10.81 15.24
C HIS A 134 -4.11 11.21 16.45
N VAL A 135 -5.12 12.05 16.21
CA VAL A 135 -6.10 12.42 17.23
C VAL A 135 -6.90 11.18 17.63
N ALA A 136 -6.93 10.90 18.93
CA ALA A 136 -7.61 9.72 19.46
C ALA A 136 -9.11 9.74 19.08
N GLY A 137 -9.58 8.64 18.49
CA GLY A 137 -10.97 8.51 18.10
C GLY A 137 -11.35 9.16 16.77
N GLU A 138 -10.42 9.79 16.05
CA GLU A 138 -10.71 10.39 14.73
C GLU A 138 -10.20 9.57 13.53
N TYR A 139 -9.43 8.51 13.79
CA TYR A 139 -8.74 7.71 12.77
C TYR A 139 -8.91 6.21 12.98
N GLY A 140 -8.93 5.46 11.87
CA GLY A 140 -8.88 4.00 11.86
C GLY A 140 -10.13 3.28 12.40
N ALA A 141 -11.24 3.98 12.64
CA ALA A 141 -12.46 3.34 13.09
C ALA A 141 -13.22 2.71 11.92
N VAL A 142 -13.32 1.37 11.92
CA VAL A 142 -14.25 0.64 11.05
C VAL A 142 -15.66 0.84 11.61
N PRO A 143 -16.68 1.16 10.77
CA PRO A 143 -18.05 1.38 11.25
C PRO A 143 -18.61 0.18 12.02
N THR A 144 -19.33 0.46 13.09
CA THR A 144 -20.03 -0.56 13.87
C THR A 144 -20.97 -1.38 12.96
N ASP A 145 -21.03 -2.68 13.20
CA ASP A 145 -21.82 -3.67 12.45
C ASP A 145 -21.40 -3.87 10.97
N PHE A 146 -20.32 -3.24 10.50
CA PHE A 146 -19.88 -3.41 9.09
C PHE A 146 -19.53 -4.87 8.78
N GLU A 147 -18.80 -5.52 9.69
CA GLU A 147 -18.40 -6.92 9.54
C GLU A 147 -19.62 -7.85 9.44
N ASP A 148 -20.69 -7.58 10.19
CA ASP A 148 -21.94 -8.33 10.11
C ASP A 148 -22.67 -8.10 8.79
N ARG A 149 -22.70 -6.85 8.29
CA ARG A 149 -23.34 -6.51 7.00
C ARG A 149 -22.63 -7.14 5.79
N VAL A 150 -21.34 -7.42 5.91
CA VAL A 150 -20.53 -8.02 4.85
C VAL A 150 -20.16 -9.48 5.11
N ALA A 151 -20.76 -10.11 6.13
CA ALA A 151 -20.50 -11.48 6.52
C ALA A 151 -20.58 -12.44 5.32
N GLY A 152 -19.57 -13.28 5.16
CA GLY A 152 -19.43 -14.24 4.05
C GLY A 152 -18.91 -13.65 2.73
N ARG A 153 -18.84 -12.32 2.59
CA ARG A 153 -18.31 -11.63 1.38
C ARG A 153 -17.00 -10.89 1.64
N GLY A 154 -16.80 -10.38 2.85
CA GLY A 154 -15.65 -9.56 3.20
C GLY A 154 -14.92 -10.07 4.43
N PHE A 155 -13.60 -9.90 4.45
CA PHE A 155 -12.78 -9.99 5.66
C PHE A 155 -12.25 -8.61 6.03
N VAL A 156 -12.43 -8.21 7.29
CA VAL A 156 -11.79 -7.03 7.87
C VAL A 156 -10.76 -7.51 8.86
N ILE A 157 -9.50 -7.16 8.66
CA ILE A 157 -8.40 -7.60 9.52
C ILE A 157 -7.74 -6.38 10.13
N LYS A 158 -7.76 -6.33 11.46
CA LYS A 158 -7.05 -5.33 12.25
C LYS A 158 -5.69 -5.92 12.63
N GLY A 159 -4.61 -5.28 12.20
CA GLY A 159 -3.25 -5.74 12.46
C GLY A 159 -2.55 -6.31 11.22
N TRP A 160 -1.63 -7.26 11.46
CA TRP A 160 -0.71 -7.74 10.42
C TRP A 160 -1.21 -9.00 9.72
N VAL A 161 -0.97 -9.06 8.40
CA VAL A 161 -1.19 -10.24 7.56
C VAL A 161 0.03 -10.52 6.67
N PRO A 162 0.26 -11.78 6.27
CA PRO A 162 1.28 -12.11 5.28
C PRO A 162 0.82 -11.63 3.89
N GLN A 163 1.00 -10.33 3.63
CA GLN A 163 0.51 -9.65 2.42
C GLN A 163 0.93 -10.35 1.12
N ILE A 164 2.17 -10.85 1.03
CA ILE A 164 2.67 -11.59 -0.13
C ILE A 164 1.83 -12.85 -0.41
N VAL A 165 1.49 -13.59 0.65
CA VAL A 165 0.71 -14.83 0.51
C VAL A 165 -0.69 -14.54 0.00
N ILE A 166 -1.32 -13.48 0.51
CA ILE A 166 -2.65 -13.06 0.05
C ILE A 166 -2.61 -12.57 -1.40
N LEU A 167 -1.66 -11.70 -1.74
CA LEU A 167 -1.53 -11.11 -3.09
C LEU A 167 -1.21 -12.15 -4.17
N ASN A 168 -0.52 -13.24 -3.82
CA ASN A 168 -0.21 -14.33 -4.75
C ASN A 168 -1.34 -15.36 -4.89
N HIS A 169 -2.43 -15.22 -4.13
CA HIS A 169 -3.54 -16.16 -4.19
C HIS A 169 -4.37 -15.98 -5.48
N ARG A 170 -4.70 -17.07 -6.18
CA ARG A 170 -5.43 -17.07 -7.48
C ARG A 170 -6.73 -16.25 -7.50
N ALA A 171 -7.41 -16.22 -6.36
CA ALA A 171 -8.68 -15.52 -6.20
C ALA A 171 -8.53 -13.98 -6.15
N VAL A 172 -7.36 -13.46 -5.78
CA VAL A 172 -7.12 -12.02 -5.71
C VAL A 172 -6.87 -11.46 -7.11
N GLY A 173 -7.74 -10.55 -7.55
CA GLY A 173 -7.73 -9.99 -8.90
C GLY A 173 -7.38 -8.51 -8.97
N SER A 174 -7.47 -7.79 -7.85
CA SER A 174 -7.22 -6.35 -7.81
C SER A 174 -6.72 -5.93 -6.44
N PHE A 175 -5.93 -4.85 -6.43
CA PHE A 175 -5.35 -4.29 -5.22
C PHE A 175 -5.66 -2.78 -5.14
N LEU A 176 -6.44 -2.38 -4.14
CA LEU A 176 -6.62 -0.98 -3.76
C LEU A 176 -5.54 -0.59 -2.74
N THR A 177 -4.68 0.36 -3.13
CA THR A 177 -3.53 0.80 -2.34
C THR A 177 -3.35 2.32 -2.39
N HIS A 178 -2.64 2.88 -1.41
CA HIS A 178 -2.20 4.28 -1.40
C HIS A 178 -1.05 4.56 -2.39
N CYS A 179 -0.54 3.54 -3.10
CA CYS A 179 0.66 3.64 -3.96
C CYS A 179 1.95 3.98 -3.19
N GLY A 180 2.06 3.55 -1.92
CA GLY A 180 3.31 3.68 -1.15
C GLY A 180 4.47 2.86 -1.76
N GLY A 181 5.71 3.33 -1.58
CA GLY A 181 6.91 2.85 -2.29
C GLY A 181 7.31 1.37 -2.06
N ASN A 182 6.63 0.63 -1.18
CA ASN A 182 6.82 -0.81 -0.98
C ASN A 182 5.71 -1.67 -1.63
N CYS A 183 4.56 -1.07 -1.99
CA CYS A 183 3.44 -1.82 -2.58
C CYS A 183 3.67 -2.19 -4.05
N TRP A 184 4.30 -1.31 -4.85
CA TRP A 184 4.57 -1.58 -6.27
C TRP A 184 5.59 -2.71 -6.46
N SER A 185 6.55 -2.86 -5.54
CA SER A 185 7.59 -3.89 -5.61
C SER A 185 7.02 -5.30 -5.49
N THR A 186 5.87 -5.46 -4.82
CA THR A 186 5.34 -6.77 -4.38
C THR A 186 4.40 -7.42 -5.40
N ASN A 187 3.85 -6.65 -6.34
CA ASN A 187 3.14 -7.15 -7.51
C ASN A 187 2.96 -5.99 -8.49
N ALA A 188 3.17 -6.22 -9.79
CA ALA A 188 2.81 -5.26 -10.82
C ALA A 188 1.30 -4.95 -10.71
N SER A 189 0.94 -3.86 -10.05
CA SER A 189 -0.44 -3.51 -9.76
C SER A 189 -1.22 -3.23 -11.03
N VAL A 190 -2.34 -3.93 -11.22
CA VAL A 190 -3.45 -3.45 -12.03
C VAL A 190 -4.01 -2.21 -11.34
N ALA A 191 -3.63 -1.03 -11.85
CA ALA A 191 -4.39 0.19 -11.60
C ALA A 191 -5.75 0.05 -12.29
N ILE A 192 -6.84 0.34 -11.58
CA ILE A 192 -8.16 0.47 -12.19
C ILE A 192 -8.10 1.70 -13.10
N TRP A 193 -7.88 1.48 -14.40
CA TRP A 193 -8.10 2.47 -15.44
C TRP A 193 -9.40 2.10 -16.16
N SER A 194 -10.47 2.87 -15.90
CA SER A 194 -11.66 2.81 -16.73
C SER A 194 -11.29 3.36 -18.12
N ARG A 195 -11.15 2.48 -19.12
CA ARG A 195 -11.19 2.89 -20.52
C ARG A 195 -12.66 3.06 -20.90
N SER A 196 -13.16 4.29 -20.84
CA SER A 196 -14.32 4.67 -21.65
C SER A 196 -13.88 4.71 -23.11
N SER A 197 -14.32 3.75 -23.89
CA SER A 197 -14.20 3.71 -25.34
C SER A 197 -15.04 4.82 -25.97
N HIS A 198 -14.41 5.77 -26.67
CA HIS A 198 -14.86 6.41 -27.92
C HIS A 198 -13.61 6.74 -28.73
#